data_AF-A0A0C5XD22-F1
#
_entry.id   AF-A0A0C5XD22-F1
#
_cell.length_a   1.000
_cell.length_b   1.000
_cell.length_c   1.000
_cell.angle_alpha   90.00
_cell.angle_beta   90.00
_cell.angle_gamma   90.00
#
_symmetry.space_group_name_H-M   'P 1'
#
loop_
_entity.id
_entity.type
_entity.pdbx_description
1 polymer ?
#
loop_
_entity_poly.entity_id
_entity_poly.type
_entity_poly.pdbx_seq_one_letter_code
_entity_poly.pdbx_strand_id
1 'polypeptide(L)'
;MSSTRTALPDSALADLLSRAADGDVRAFGELYDATCAAAWRLELCRHGNRDAAAKAVRRRYATAWRHAAAQPASGRSPQGWLLSLVPDREAS
;
A
#
# COMPACT_ATOMS: atom_id res chain seq x y z
N MET A 1 -15.77 20.74 6.64
CA MET A 1 -14.53 21.05 5.90
C MET A 1 -14.02 19.76 5.27
N SER A 2 -14.41 19.49 4.03
CA SER A 2 -13.93 18.32 3.29
C SER A 2 -12.53 18.64 2.76
N SER A 3 -11.50 18.26 3.49
CA SER A 3 -10.14 18.24 2.92
C SER A 3 -10.12 17.18 1.83
N THR A 4 -10.22 17.60 0.57
CA THR A 4 -9.83 16.78 -0.57
C THR A 4 -8.36 16.45 -0.38
N ARG A 5 -8.07 15.28 0.19
CA ARG A 5 -6.72 14.74 0.22
C ARG A 5 -6.34 14.43 -1.22
N THR A 6 -5.65 15.37 -1.87
CA THR A 6 -5.12 15.20 -3.22
C THR A 6 -4.28 13.94 -3.24
N ALA A 7 -4.63 13.00 -4.12
CA ALA A 7 -3.83 11.81 -4.35
C ALA A 7 -2.46 12.25 -4.88
N LEU A 8 -1.38 11.70 -4.33
CA LEU A 8 -0.05 11.91 -4.89
C LEU A 8 -0.01 11.39 -6.33
N PRO A 9 0.72 12.07 -7.24
CA PRO A 9 0.91 11.56 -8.58
C PRO A 9 1.70 10.24 -8.56
N ASP A 10 1.53 9.42 -9.59
CA ASP A 10 2.19 8.12 -9.70
C ASP A 10 3.73 8.22 -9.61
N SER A 11 4.34 9.27 -10.17
CA SER A 11 5.79 9.50 -10.05
C SER A 11 6.23 9.67 -8.60
N ALA A 12 5.50 10.45 -7.80
CA ALA A 12 5.82 10.63 -6.38
C ALA A 12 5.66 9.34 -5.59
N LEU A 13 4.62 8.54 -5.89
CA LEU A 13 4.44 7.23 -5.25
C LEU A 13 5.55 6.24 -5.65
N ALA A 14 6.03 6.30 -6.89
CA ALA A 14 7.15 5.48 -7.37
C ALA A 14 8.45 5.86 -6.66
N ASP A 15 8.73 7.16 -6.49
CA ASP A 15 9.89 7.65 -5.76
C ASP A 15 9.89 7.20 -4.28
N LEU A 16 8.72 7.26 -3.63
CA LEU A 16 8.55 6.76 -2.26
C LEU A 16 8.80 5.26 -2.16
N LEU A 17 8.32 4.46 -3.13
CA LEU A 17 8.57 3.02 -3.17
C LEU A 17 10.05 2.70 -3.44
N SER A 18 10.71 3.46 -4.32
CA SER A 18 12.14 3.30 -4.60
C SER A 18 12.96 3.53 -3.33
N ARG A 19 12.73 4.64 -2.62
CA ARG A 19 13.39 4.92 -1.32
C ARG A 19 13.07 3.86 -0.26
N ALA A 20 11.82 3.39 -0.21
CA ALA A 20 11.43 2.31 0.71
C ALA A 20 12.16 0.99 0.40
N ALA A 21 12.44 0.70 -0.87
CA ALA A 21 13.22 -0.46 -1.27
C ALA A 21 14.66 -0.41 -0.71
N ASP A 22 15.21 0.79 -0.53
CA ASP A 22 16.51 1.03 0.11
C ASP A 22 16.44 1.07 1.66
N GLY A 23 15.26 0.82 2.24
CA GLY A 23 15.05 0.79 3.68
C GLY A 23 14.62 2.12 4.32
N ASP A 24 14.24 3.13 3.53
CA ASP A 24 13.71 4.39 4.06
C ASP A 24 12.30 4.21 4.66
N VAL A 25 12.26 4.06 5.98
CA VAL A 25 11.02 3.92 6.75
C VAL A 25 10.11 5.15 6.64
N ARG A 26 10.69 6.36 6.50
CA ARG A 26 9.90 7.60 6.39
C ARG A 26 9.19 7.65 5.04
N ALA A 27 9.89 7.34 3.95
CA ALA A 27 9.29 7.26 2.63
C ALA A 27 8.13 6.26 2.59
N PHE A 28 8.28 5.12 3.25
CA PHE A 28 7.20 4.14 3.35
C PHE A 28 6.02 4.60 4.21
N GLY A 29 6.28 5.37 5.27
CA GLY A 29 5.25 6.06 6.04
C GLY A 29 4.44 7.04 5.19
N GLU A 30 5.10 7.86 4.38
CA GLU A 30 4.43 8.79 3.46
C GLU A 30 3.59 8.05 2.40
N LEU A 31 4.12 6.93 1.87
CA LEU A 31 3.37 6.06 0.97
C LEU A 31 2.10 5.52 1.66
N TYR A 32 2.23 5.06 2.90
CA TYR A 32 1.10 4.59 3.71
C TYR A 32 0.06 5.69 3.89
N ASP A 33 0.49 6.88 4.33
CA ASP A 33 -0.41 8.01 4.56
C ASP A 33 -1.14 8.46 3.29
N ALA A 34 -0.52 8.35 2.12
CA ALA A 34 -1.19 8.65 0.85
C ALA A 34 -2.21 7.58 0.45
N THR A 35 -1.89 6.29 0.63
CA THR A 35 -2.60 5.18 -0.01
C THR A 35 -3.52 4.37 0.93
N CYS A 36 -3.38 4.49 2.26
CA CYS A 36 -4.03 3.62 3.23
C CYS A 36 -5.56 3.63 3.13
N ALA A 37 -6.16 4.78 2.85
CA ALA A 37 -7.61 4.88 2.74
C ALA A 37 -8.18 4.14 1.51
N ALA A 38 -7.39 3.97 0.44
CA ALA A 38 -7.80 3.18 -0.72
C ALA A 38 -7.66 1.68 -0.44
N ALA A 39 -6.53 1.27 0.14
CA ALA A 39 -6.29 -0.11 0.56
C ALA A 39 -7.32 -0.57 1.60
N TRP A 40 -7.64 0.26 2.59
CA TRP A 40 -8.67 0.00 3.59
C TRP A 40 -10.05 -0.24 2.97
N ARG A 41 -10.48 0.63 2.05
CA ARG A 41 -11.77 0.47 1.37
C ARG A 41 -11.83 -0.84 0.59
N LEU A 42 -10.76 -1.20 -0.11
CA LEU A 42 -10.66 -2.48 -0.83
C LEU A 42 -10.82 -3.68 0.13
N GLU A 43 -10.06 -3.71 1.23
CA GLU A 43 -10.11 -4.84 2.17
C GLU A 43 -11.44 -4.93 2.92
N LEU A 44 -12.05 -3.78 3.24
CA LEU A 44 -13.38 -3.74 3.84
C LEU A 44 -14.44 -4.34 2.91
N CYS A 45 -14.40 -4.01 1.61
CA CYS A 45 -15.28 -4.62 0.62
C CYS A 45 -15.05 -6.12 0.46
N ARG A 46 -13.79 -6.59 0.56
CA ARG A 46 -13.45 -8.01 0.41
C ARG A 46 -13.85 -8.86 1.62
N HIS A 47 -13.70 -8.33 2.83
CA HIS A 47 -13.90 -9.09 4.06
C HIS A 47 -15.25 -8.85 4.76
N GLY A 48 -15.93 -7.74 4.46
CA GLY A 48 -17.23 -7.41 5.05
C GLY A 48 -17.21 -7.06 6.55
N ASN A 49 -16.04 -7.07 7.20
CA ASN A 49 -15.88 -6.70 8.60
C ASN A 49 -14.57 -5.94 8.85
N ARG A 50 -14.59 -5.07 9.86
CA ARG A 50 -13.49 -4.13 10.14
C ARG A 50 -12.24 -4.81 10.68
N ASP A 51 -12.37 -5.84 11.51
CA ASP A 51 -11.22 -6.50 12.15
C ASP A 51 -10.38 -7.28 11.13
N ALA A 52 -11.02 -8.07 10.29
CA ALA A 52 -10.36 -8.78 9.20
C ALA A 52 -9.74 -7.81 8.19
N ALA A 53 -10.44 -6.73 7.83
CA ALA A 53 -9.91 -5.69 6.95
C ALA A 53 -8.67 -5.01 7.55
N ALA A 54 -8.66 -4.70 8.85
CA ALA A 54 -7.51 -4.11 9.52
C ALA A 54 -6.30 -5.05 9.51
N LYS A 55 -6.53 -6.34 9.75
CA LYS A 55 -5.48 -7.36 9.67
C LYS A 55 -4.95 -7.47 8.23
N ALA A 56 -5.83 -7.52 7.23
CA ALA A 56 -5.45 -7.64 5.82
C ALA A 56 -4.67 -6.44 5.30
N VAL A 57 -5.08 -5.21 5.65
CA VAL A 57 -4.35 -3.99 5.27
C VAL A 57 -2.94 -3.99 5.85
N ARG A 58 -2.76 -4.30 7.14
CA ARG A 58 -1.41 -4.36 7.74
C ARG A 58 -0.51 -5.35 7.00
N ARG A 59 -1.04 -6.54 6.66
CA ARG A 59 -0.29 -7.54 5.90
C ARG A 59 0.01 -7.09 4.47
N ARG A 60 -0.92 -6.38 3.81
CA ARG A 60 -0.69 -5.79 2.49
C ARG A 60 0.52 -4.86 2.49
N TYR A 61 0.60 -3.97 3.48
CA TYR A 61 1.75 -3.08 3.61
C TYR A 61 3.03 -3.83 4.01
N ALA A 62 2.95 -4.85 4.86
CA ALA A 62 4.12 -5.68 5.14
C ALA A 62 4.67 -6.39 3.89
N THR A 63 3.77 -6.93 3.05
CA THR A 63 4.12 -7.50 1.74
C THR A 63 4.68 -6.41 0.80
N ALA A 64 4.08 -5.23 0.77
CA ALA A 64 4.57 -4.11 -0.05
C ALA A 64 5.98 -3.68 0.35
N TRP A 65 6.30 -3.59 1.64
CA TRP A 65 7.65 -3.28 2.12
C TRP A 65 8.66 -4.31 1.63
N ARG A 66 8.38 -5.62 1.81
CA ARG A 66 9.28 -6.71 1.37
C ARG A 66 9.52 -6.74 -0.13
N HIS A 67 8.56 -6.25 -0.92
CA HIS A 67 8.61 -6.34 -2.38
C HIS A 67 8.70 -4.96 -3.06
N ALA A 68 9.03 -3.89 -2.34
CA ALA A 68 9.07 -2.53 -2.87
C ALA A 68 9.96 -2.42 -4.12
N ALA A 69 11.12 -3.08 -4.09
CA ALA A 69 12.07 -3.14 -5.21
C ALA A 69 11.48 -3.76 -6.50
N ALA A 70 10.42 -4.55 -6.39
CA ALA A 70 9.79 -5.21 -7.54
C ALA A 70 8.74 -4.32 -8.24
N GLN A 71 8.33 -3.19 -7.65
CA GLN A 71 7.28 -2.36 -8.23
C GLN A 71 7.65 -1.78 -9.61
N PRO A 72 8.85 -1.24 -9.87
CA PRO A 72 9.20 -0.69 -11.17
C PRO A 72 9.10 -1.72 -12.31
N ALA A 73 9.43 -2.98 -12.03
CA ALA A 73 9.34 -4.09 -12.99
C ALA A 73 7.92 -4.65 -13.18
N SER A 74 6.93 -4.21 -12.39
CA SER A 74 5.57 -4.77 -12.39
C SER A 74 4.71 -4.36 -13.60
N GLY A 75 5.10 -3.29 -14.32
CA GLY A 75 4.30 -2.70 -15.41
C GLY A 75 2.98 -2.06 -14.96
N ARG A 76 2.80 -1.85 -13.64
CA ARG A 76 1.59 -1.25 -13.03
C ARG A 76 1.94 0.08 -12.37
N SER A 77 0.96 0.98 -12.26
CA SER A 77 1.11 2.15 -11.39
C SER A 77 1.42 1.73 -9.95
N PRO A 78 2.13 2.54 -9.15
CA PRO A 78 2.47 2.21 -7.76
C PRO A 78 1.25 1.82 -6.91
N GLN A 79 0.17 2.59 -6.99
CA GLN A 79 -1.06 2.28 -6.27
C GLN A 79 -1.74 1.01 -6.82
N GLY A 80 -1.76 0.83 -8.15
CA GLY A 80 -2.32 -0.37 -8.77
C GLY A 80 -1.55 -1.63 -8.38
N TRP A 81 -0.22 -1.57 -8.34
CA TRP A 81 0.65 -2.63 -7.84
C TRP A 81 0.35 -2.93 -6.37
N LEU A 82 0.34 -1.91 -5.50
CA LEU A 82 0.05 -2.07 -4.07
C LEU A 82 -1.30 -2.75 -3.82
N LEU A 83 -2.35 -2.37 -4.55
CA LEU A 83 -3.69 -2.95 -4.44
C LEU A 83 -3.81 -4.34 -5.07
N SER A 84 -2.91 -4.69 -5.99
CA SER A 84 -2.84 -6.02 -6.60
C SER A 84 -2.15 -7.06 -5.72
N LEU A 85 -1.32 -6.64 -4.76
CA LEU A 85 -0.63 -7.56 -3.86
C LEU A 85 -1.63 -8.48 -3.15
N VAL A 86 -1.26 -9.74 -2.98
CA VAL A 86 -1.99 -10.66 -2.12
C VAL A 86 -1.30 -10.61 -0.77
N PRO A 87 -1.96 -10.12 0.30
CA PRO A 87 -1.36 -10.13 1.62
C PRO A 87 -1.08 -11.58 2.04
N ASP A 88 0.10 -11.82 2.61
CA ASP A 88 0.44 -13.15 3.09
C ASP A 88 -0.64 -13.66 4.05
N ARG A 89 -0.94 -14.95 3.98
CA ARG A 89 -1.74 -15.62 5.00
C ARG A 89 -0.85 -15.87 6.20
N GLU A 90 -1.27 -15.44 7.38
CA GLU A 90 -0.67 -15.90 8.63
C GLU A 90 -0.87 -17.42 8.69
N ALA A 91 0.17 -18.19 8.98
CA ALA A 91 0.00 -19.57 9.41
C ALA A 91 -0.63 -19.53 10.81
N SER A 92 -1.79 -20.18 10.99
CA SER A 92 -2.42 -20.37 12.29
C SER A 92 -1.65 -21.36 13.15
#